data_AF-A0A352SK67-F1
#
_entry.id   AF-A0A352SK67-F1
#
_cell.length_a   1.000
_cell.length_b   1.000
_cell.length_c   1.000
_cell.angle_alpha   90.00
_cell.angle_beta   90.00
_cell.angle_gamma   90.00
#
_symmetry.space_group_name_H-M   'P 1'
#
loop_
_entity.id
_entity.type
_entity.pdbx_description
1 polymer ?
#
loop_
_entity_poly.entity_id
_entity_poly.type
_entity_poly.pdbx_seq_one_letter_code
_entity_poly.pdbx_strand_id
1 'polypeptide(L)'
;MTIQPGFNPNVTQQEYTAKIQNYSNSPMKADLHVMDATGTTITQTIPLDLEPNSVVMQDISVDHADPIQVKAAYRYAFDGYPDLETEQIVTLQPQFFHTLADTDRRVKVDGDLSEWGQLRYSSAYALDMTSQTPVDPADGFRFDVSMKRGKLVVAVEVTYDEYYVPGGNPLNQDGIGVIVDANPLGRSSQNNLDQEKVFEDWFPLLITPSDDQVNELAYQSIIGKYMSGALKRTSTGYTAEFEMPLKAIMRRMTEGDGTFRLNVLMNDFDRNGDSHVTLGWKPSWDQPTSALGSGTFAFDPEDAIEEITTEE
;
A
#
# COMPACT_ATOMS: atom_id res chain seq x y z
N MET A 1 -3.00 -19.87 10.31
CA MET A 1 -1.79 -19.37 9.65
C MET A 1 -1.88 -17.87 9.44
N THR A 2 -0.77 -17.17 9.65
CA THR A 2 -0.55 -15.78 9.22
C THR A 2 0.71 -15.77 8.34
N ILE A 3 0.74 -14.98 7.27
CA ILE A 3 1.89 -14.89 6.37
C ILE A 3 2.43 -13.46 6.39
N GLN A 4 3.75 -13.33 6.49
CA GLN A 4 4.45 -12.05 6.45
C GLN A 4 5.46 -12.04 5.29
N PRO A 5 5.52 -10.97 4.48
CA PRO A 5 6.58 -10.83 3.49
C PRO A 5 7.92 -10.57 4.20
N GLY A 6 8.98 -11.19 3.69
CA GLY A 6 10.36 -10.94 4.08
C GLY A 6 10.96 -9.80 3.26
N PHE A 7 11.78 -8.96 3.91
CA PHE A 7 12.48 -7.87 3.24
C PHE A 7 13.90 -8.25 2.83
N ASN A 8 14.18 -8.20 1.52
CA ASN A 8 15.54 -8.15 1.03
C ASN A 8 15.62 -7.28 -0.25
N PRO A 9 16.25 -6.11 -0.19
CA PRO A 9 16.30 -5.16 -1.31
C PRO A 9 17.19 -5.65 -2.48
N ASN A 10 17.95 -6.75 -2.27
CA ASN A 10 18.91 -7.27 -3.23
C ASN A 10 18.50 -8.61 -3.86
N VAL A 11 17.28 -9.11 -3.58
CA VAL A 11 16.88 -10.47 -3.97
C VAL A 11 15.89 -10.43 -5.13
N THR A 12 16.12 -11.29 -6.11
CA THR A 12 15.25 -11.48 -7.30
C THR A 12 14.05 -12.38 -7.03
N GLN A 13 13.91 -12.87 -5.80
CA GLN A 13 12.87 -13.74 -5.28
C GLN A 13 12.13 -13.04 -4.14
N GLN A 14 10.84 -13.29 -4.00
CA GLN A 14 10.06 -12.82 -2.86
C GLN A 14 10.08 -13.91 -1.78
N GLU A 15 10.51 -13.53 -0.60
CA GLU A 15 10.49 -14.38 0.59
C GLU A 15 9.25 -14.08 1.41
N TYR A 16 8.66 -15.11 2.01
CA TYR A 16 7.58 -15.01 2.96
C TYR A 16 7.84 -15.94 4.13
N THR A 17 7.39 -15.56 5.32
CA THR A 17 7.37 -16.46 6.46
C THR A 17 5.91 -16.75 6.84
N ALA A 18 5.52 -18.01 6.69
CA ALA A 18 4.27 -18.52 7.22
C ALA A 18 4.44 -18.89 8.69
N LYS A 19 3.62 -18.27 9.55
CA LYS A 19 3.49 -18.63 10.96
C LYS A 19 2.28 -19.55 11.12
N ILE A 20 2.54 -20.81 11.44
CA ILE A 20 1.52 -21.82 11.73
C ILE A 20 1.50 -22.05 13.25
N GLN A 21 0.31 -22.01 13.85
CA GLN A 21 0.14 -22.13 15.30
C GLN A 21 -0.83 -23.27 15.61
N ASN A 22 -0.42 -24.21 16.47
CA ASN A 22 -1.28 -25.23 17.02
C ASN A 22 -1.71 -24.80 18.43
N TYR A 23 -2.94 -24.35 18.58
CA TYR A 23 -3.50 -23.97 19.90
C TYR A 23 -4.15 -25.14 20.63
N SER A 24 -4.12 -26.34 20.05
CA SER A 24 -4.75 -27.51 20.64
C SER A 24 -3.76 -28.26 21.55
N ASN A 25 -4.32 -29.06 22.47
CA ASN A 25 -3.54 -30.01 23.28
C ASN A 25 -3.21 -31.31 22.53
N SER A 26 -3.47 -31.37 21.23
CA SER A 26 -3.25 -32.53 20.38
C SER A 26 -2.20 -32.23 19.30
N PRO A 27 -1.44 -33.24 18.83
CA PRO A 27 -0.56 -33.04 17.69
C PRO A 27 -1.33 -32.61 16.45
N MET A 28 -0.73 -31.73 15.67
CA MET A 28 -1.28 -31.25 14.40
C MET A 28 -0.27 -31.52 13.29
N LYS A 29 -0.76 -32.07 12.17
CA LYS A 29 -0.03 -32.10 10.91
C LYS A 29 -0.56 -31.00 10.00
N ALA A 30 0.33 -30.34 9.28
CA ALA A 30 -0.07 -29.37 8.27
C ALA A 30 0.68 -29.64 6.97
N ASP A 31 -0.04 -29.69 5.85
CA ASP A 31 0.55 -29.64 4.52
C ASP A 31 0.38 -28.21 3.99
N LEU A 32 1.50 -27.50 3.83
CA LEU A 32 1.52 -26.15 3.28
C LEU A 32 1.77 -26.22 1.77
N HIS A 33 0.76 -25.90 0.99
CA HIS A 33 0.79 -25.90 -0.48
C HIS A 33 0.93 -24.48 -0.99
N VAL A 34 1.97 -24.23 -1.79
CA VAL A 34 2.08 -23.03 -2.62
C VAL A 34 1.53 -23.39 -3.99
N MET A 35 0.62 -22.56 -4.50
CA MET A 35 -0.16 -22.83 -5.69
C MET A 35 -0.23 -21.60 -6.58
N ASP A 36 -0.53 -21.81 -7.86
CA ASP A 36 -0.86 -20.71 -8.76
C ASP A 36 -2.08 -19.89 -8.29
N ALA A 37 -2.32 -18.74 -8.93
CA ALA A 37 -3.46 -17.86 -8.64
C ALA A 37 -4.82 -18.57 -8.66
N THR A 38 -4.96 -19.64 -9.46
CA THR A 38 -6.21 -20.39 -9.61
C THR A 38 -6.40 -21.45 -8.54
N GLY A 39 -5.37 -21.76 -7.77
CA GLY A 39 -5.35 -22.83 -6.78
C GLY A 39 -5.36 -24.23 -7.40
N THR A 40 -5.08 -24.37 -8.71
CA THR A 40 -5.18 -25.66 -9.40
C THR A 40 -3.83 -26.37 -9.51
N THR A 41 -2.74 -25.61 -9.71
CA THR A 41 -1.39 -26.17 -9.79
C THR A 41 -0.65 -25.93 -8.49
N ILE A 42 -0.24 -27.00 -7.82
CA ILE A 42 0.65 -26.94 -6.66
C ILE A 42 2.10 -26.86 -7.15
N THR A 43 2.80 -25.78 -6.83
CA THR A 43 4.21 -25.57 -7.18
C THR A 43 5.14 -26.04 -6.07
N GLN A 44 4.70 -26.00 -4.81
CA GLN A 44 5.46 -26.46 -3.65
C GLN A 44 4.53 -27.13 -2.63
N THR A 45 5.00 -28.17 -1.95
CA THR A 45 4.34 -28.74 -0.77
C THR A 45 5.35 -28.91 0.35
N ILE A 46 5.05 -28.37 1.51
CA ILE A 46 5.91 -28.40 2.70
C ILE A 46 5.12 -29.09 3.81
N PRO A 47 5.45 -30.35 4.16
CA PRO A 47 4.85 -31.03 5.30
C PRO A 47 5.43 -30.48 6.60
N LEU A 48 4.56 -30.24 7.57
CA LEU A 48 4.90 -29.70 8.88
C LEU A 48 4.26 -30.57 9.96
N ASP A 49 5.05 -30.92 10.98
CA ASP A 49 4.56 -31.54 12.21
C ASP A 49 4.63 -30.50 13.34
N LEU A 50 3.50 -30.30 14.02
CA LEU A 50 3.37 -29.33 15.11
C LEU A 50 2.94 -30.02 16.39
N GLU A 51 3.79 -29.92 17.41
CA GLU A 51 3.47 -30.36 18.77
C GLU A 51 2.28 -29.58 19.35
N PRO A 52 1.59 -30.12 20.36
CA PRO A 52 0.57 -29.39 21.11
C PRO A 52 1.05 -28.00 21.59
N ASN A 53 0.20 -26.98 21.49
CA ASN A 53 0.49 -25.61 21.95
C ASN A 53 1.78 -25.00 21.38
N SER A 54 2.14 -25.33 20.14
CA SER A 54 3.39 -24.90 19.51
C SER A 54 3.18 -23.94 18.33
N VAL A 55 4.28 -23.33 17.89
CA VAL A 55 4.34 -22.45 16.72
C VAL A 55 5.50 -22.88 15.83
N VAL A 56 5.25 -22.95 14.53
CA VAL A 56 6.27 -23.15 13.49
C VAL A 56 6.30 -21.93 12.58
N MET A 57 7.53 -21.48 12.28
CA MET A 57 7.81 -20.46 11.27
C MET A 57 8.39 -21.19 10.06
N GLN A 58 7.74 -21.09 8.91
CA GLN A 58 8.16 -21.73 7.68
C GLN A 58 8.35 -20.70 6.60
N ASP A 59 9.57 -20.61 6.07
CA ASP A 59 9.89 -19.72 4.96
C ASP A 59 9.40 -20.32 3.63
N ILE A 60 8.94 -19.45 2.74
CA ILE A 60 8.42 -19.72 1.41
C ILE A 60 9.09 -18.74 0.46
N SER A 61 9.76 -19.24 -0.57
CA SER A 61 10.40 -18.42 -1.60
C SER A 61 9.61 -18.56 -2.91
N VAL A 62 9.34 -17.43 -3.56
CA VAL A 62 8.62 -17.35 -4.83
C VAL A 62 9.51 -16.63 -5.83
N ASP A 63 9.61 -17.15 -7.05
CA ASP A 63 10.51 -16.65 -8.09
C ASP A 63 9.79 -15.81 -9.17
N HIS A 64 8.52 -15.48 -8.96
CA HIS A 64 7.70 -14.70 -9.89
C HIS A 64 6.74 -13.75 -9.17
N ALA A 65 6.34 -12.68 -9.87
CA ALA A 65 5.42 -11.67 -9.35
C ALA A 65 3.92 -12.03 -9.50
N ASP A 66 3.61 -13.14 -10.19
CA ASP A 66 2.22 -13.55 -10.40
C ASP A 66 1.55 -13.94 -9.07
N PRO A 67 0.25 -13.65 -8.89
CA PRO A 67 -0.48 -14.07 -7.70
C PRO A 67 -0.37 -15.58 -7.44
N ILE A 68 -0.27 -15.93 -6.17
CA ILE A 68 -0.22 -17.31 -5.68
C ILE A 68 -1.25 -17.52 -4.59
N GLN A 69 -1.62 -18.77 -4.38
CA GLN A 69 -2.38 -19.18 -3.19
C GLN A 69 -1.49 -20.03 -2.29
N VAL A 70 -1.48 -19.71 -1.01
CA VAL A 70 -0.87 -20.53 0.03
C VAL A 70 -1.98 -21.19 0.82
N LYS A 71 -2.13 -22.50 0.66
CA LYS A 71 -3.11 -23.33 1.36
C LYS A 71 -2.41 -24.13 2.45
N ALA A 72 -2.85 -23.95 3.68
CA ALA A 72 -2.48 -24.82 4.79
C ALA A 72 -3.62 -25.81 5.03
N ALA A 73 -3.40 -27.09 4.76
CA ALA A 73 -4.32 -28.18 5.09
C ALA A 73 -3.90 -28.82 6.42
N TYR A 74 -4.74 -28.69 7.44
CA TYR A 74 -4.45 -29.13 8.81
C TYR A 74 -5.18 -30.44 9.11
N ARG A 75 -4.51 -31.35 9.82
CA ARG A 75 -5.09 -32.58 10.37
C ARG A 75 -4.74 -32.67 11.86
N TYR A 76 -5.75 -32.82 12.70
CA TYR A 76 -5.60 -33.00 14.15
C TYR A 76 -5.99 -34.41 14.55
N ALA A 77 -5.10 -35.09 15.27
CA ALA A 77 -5.36 -36.42 15.81
C ALA A 77 -5.83 -36.30 17.27
N PHE A 78 -7.07 -36.72 17.53
CA PHE A 78 -7.65 -36.75 18.88
C PHE A 78 -7.82 -38.21 19.31
N ASP A 79 -7.30 -38.56 20.48
CA ASP A 79 -7.37 -39.95 20.97
C ASP A 79 -8.82 -40.40 21.15
N GLY A 80 -9.18 -41.54 20.55
CA GLY A 80 -10.54 -42.09 20.56
C GLY A 80 -11.55 -41.41 19.63
N TYR A 81 -11.14 -40.44 18.81
CA TYR A 81 -12.01 -39.74 17.86
C TYR A 81 -11.44 -39.79 16.43
N PRO A 82 -12.29 -39.62 15.39
CA PRO A 82 -11.80 -39.40 14.04
C PRO A 82 -10.95 -38.12 13.96
N ASP A 83 -9.98 -38.11 13.05
CA ASP A 83 -9.17 -36.94 12.77
C ASP A 83 -10.05 -35.76 12.31
N LEU A 84 -9.73 -34.57 12.81
CA LEU A 84 -10.34 -33.33 12.35
C LEU A 84 -9.47 -32.74 11.24
N GLU A 85 -10.05 -32.57 10.06
CA GLU A 85 -9.40 -31.90 8.93
C GLU A 85 -10.01 -30.51 8.71
N THR A 86 -9.16 -29.52 8.48
CA THR A 86 -9.58 -28.16 8.13
C THR A 86 -8.52 -27.51 7.27
N GLU A 87 -8.86 -26.43 6.59
CA GLU A 87 -7.91 -25.73 5.73
C GLU A 87 -8.06 -24.23 5.83
N GLN A 88 -6.98 -23.54 5.50
CA GLN A 88 -6.96 -22.10 5.34
C GLN A 88 -6.21 -21.77 4.06
N ILE A 89 -6.78 -20.87 3.26
CA ILE A 89 -6.16 -20.36 2.03
C ILE A 89 -5.88 -18.88 2.23
N VAL A 90 -4.68 -18.46 1.83
CA VAL A 90 -4.26 -17.07 1.77
C VAL A 90 -3.79 -16.79 0.36
N THR A 91 -4.36 -15.79 -0.29
CA THR A 91 -3.87 -15.30 -1.57
C THR A 91 -2.75 -14.30 -1.33
N LEU A 92 -1.60 -14.52 -1.94
CA LEU A 92 -0.50 -13.57 -1.97
C LEU A 92 -0.38 -13.04 -3.39
N GLN A 93 -0.11 -11.75 -3.54
CA GLN A 93 0.41 -11.24 -4.80
C GLN A 93 1.83 -10.82 -4.51
N PRO A 94 2.83 -11.59 -4.95
CA PRO A 94 4.21 -11.15 -4.82
C PRO A 94 4.40 -9.80 -5.48
N GLN A 95 4.86 -8.85 -4.69
CA GLN A 95 5.18 -7.51 -5.14
C GLN A 95 6.66 -7.30 -4.89
N PHE A 96 7.37 -6.85 -5.92
CA PHE A 96 8.65 -6.23 -5.70
C PHE A 96 8.43 -4.95 -4.90
N PHE A 97 9.28 -4.70 -3.91
CA PHE A 97 9.24 -3.42 -3.23
C PHE A 97 9.64 -2.30 -4.17
N HIS A 98 8.95 -1.20 -4.00
CA HIS A 98 9.20 0.02 -4.75
C HIS A 98 10.31 0.80 -4.07
N THR A 99 11.24 1.33 -4.87
CA THR A 99 12.28 2.22 -4.36
C THR A 99 11.83 3.68 -4.49
N LEU A 100 12.36 4.52 -3.62
CA LEU A 100 12.22 5.96 -3.73
C LEU A 100 12.91 6.48 -5.00
N ALA A 101 12.46 7.63 -5.47
CA ALA A 101 13.05 8.31 -6.61
C ALA A 101 14.37 8.95 -6.19
N ASP A 102 15.38 8.83 -7.04
CA ASP A 102 16.62 9.60 -6.91
C ASP A 102 16.37 11.00 -7.48
N THR A 103 15.80 11.87 -6.65
CA THR A 103 15.48 13.26 -7.03
C THR A 103 16.55 14.23 -6.53
N ASP A 104 16.73 15.35 -7.24
CA ASP A 104 17.63 16.41 -6.76
C ASP A 104 17.18 16.86 -5.37
N ARG A 105 18.16 17.27 -4.56
CA ARG A 105 18.06 17.51 -3.13
C ARG A 105 17.14 18.69 -2.74
N ARG A 106 16.31 19.19 -3.64
CA ARG A 106 15.61 20.47 -3.49
C ARG A 106 14.11 20.45 -3.79
N VAL A 107 13.51 19.27 -4.02
CA VAL A 107 12.07 19.12 -4.28
C VAL A 107 11.25 20.06 -3.39
N LYS A 108 10.64 21.06 -3.99
CA LYS A 108 9.75 22.01 -3.33
C LYS A 108 8.33 21.54 -3.55
N VAL A 109 7.53 21.58 -2.49
CA VAL A 109 6.09 21.30 -2.57
C VAL A 109 5.40 22.59 -2.99
N ASP A 110 5.33 22.82 -4.30
CA ASP A 110 4.70 24.00 -4.91
C ASP A 110 3.79 23.65 -6.11
N GLY A 111 3.62 22.35 -6.38
CA GLY A 111 2.83 21.81 -7.47
C GLY A 111 3.58 21.81 -8.80
N ASP A 112 4.86 22.20 -8.86
CA ASP A 112 5.67 22.16 -10.07
C ASP A 112 6.55 20.91 -10.11
N LEU A 113 6.25 19.99 -11.04
CA LEU A 113 6.95 18.71 -11.11
C LEU A 113 8.26 18.75 -11.90
N SER A 114 8.76 19.93 -12.30
CA SER A 114 9.98 20.05 -13.09
C SER A 114 11.24 19.46 -12.42
N GLU A 115 11.24 19.34 -11.09
CA GLU A 115 12.34 18.77 -10.30
C GLU A 115 12.31 17.22 -10.23
N TRP A 116 11.21 16.57 -10.61
CA TRP A 116 10.99 15.13 -10.42
C TRP A 116 11.51 14.24 -11.57
N GLY A 117 11.87 14.83 -12.71
CA GLY A 117 12.24 14.07 -13.89
C GLY A 117 11.06 13.21 -14.40
N GLN A 118 11.29 11.91 -14.56
CA GLN A 118 10.24 10.98 -15.03
C GLN A 118 9.51 10.33 -13.85
N LEU A 119 8.19 10.52 -13.78
CA LEU A 119 7.33 9.80 -12.84
C LEU A 119 7.21 8.32 -13.25
N ARG A 120 7.65 7.42 -12.35
CA ARG A 120 7.83 5.98 -12.62
C ARG A 120 6.56 5.14 -12.53
N TYR A 121 5.57 5.58 -11.75
CA TYR A 121 4.35 4.82 -11.50
C TYR A 121 3.15 5.51 -12.17
N SER A 122 2.10 4.75 -12.48
CA SER A 122 0.93 5.29 -13.19
C SER A 122 -0.33 4.47 -12.97
N SER A 123 -1.47 5.08 -13.30
CA SER A 123 -2.80 4.48 -13.34
C SER A 123 -3.09 3.66 -14.60
N ALA A 124 -2.10 3.40 -15.46
CA ALA A 124 -2.29 2.61 -16.70
C ALA A 124 -2.86 1.20 -16.47
N TYR A 125 -2.79 0.71 -15.22
CA TYR A 125 -3.41 -0.54 -14.77
C TYR A 125 -4.25 -0.32 -13.51
N ALA A 126 -4.82 0.88 -13.37
CA ALA A 126 -5.64 1.21 -12.21
C ALA A 126 -6.90 0.37 -12.16
N LEU A 127 -7.41 0.21 -10.94
CA LEU A 127 -8.67 -0.47 -10.68
C LEU A 127 -9.74 0.57 -10.35
N ASP A 128 -10.96 0.34 -10.83
CA ASP A 128 -12.12 0.95 -10.17
C ASP A 128 -12.22 0.35 -8.77
N MET A 129 -12.11 1.20 -7.76
CA MET A 129 -12.11 0.79 -6.35
C MET A 129 -13.45 0.21 -5.91
N THR A 130 -14.54 0.49 -6.64
CA THR A 130 -15.86 -0.10 -6.36
C THR A 130 -15.95 -1.53 -6.91
N SER A 131 -15.67 -1.72 -8.19
CA SER A 131 -15.79 -3.04 -8.84
C SER A 131 -14.55 -3.92 -8.71
N GLN A 132 -13.41 -3.36 -8.32
CA GLN A 132 -12.08 -4.00 -8.30
C GLN A 132 -11.67 -4.55 -9.67
N THR A 133 -12.16 -3.96 -10.76
CA THR A 133 -11.83 -4.37 -12.12
C THR A 133 -10.85 -3.39 -12.77
N PRO A 134 -9.92 -3.87 -13.61
CA PRO A 134 -9.07 -2.99 -14.40
C PRO A 134 -9.91 -2.06 -15.25
N VAL A 135 -9.58 -0.78 -15.19
CA VAL A 135 -10.13 0.25 -16.07
C VAL A 135 -9.01 0.67 -17.01
N ASP A 136 -9.34 0.92 -18.28
CA ASP A 136 -8.48 1.66 -19.20
C ASP A 136 -9.06 3.08 -19.32
N PRO A 137 -8.79 3.95 -18.34
CA PRO A 137 -9.40 5.27 -18.31
C PRO A 137 -8.73 6.17 -19.36
N ALA A 138 -9.55 6.98 -20.04
CA ALA A 138 -9.03 8.07 -20.87
C ALA A 138 -8.23 9.09 -20.03
N ASP A 139 -8.62 9.18 -18.76
CA ASP A 139 -8.06 10.00 -17.72
C ASP A 139 -7.17 9.20 -16.78
N GLY A 140 -6.36 9.85 -15.95
CA GLY A 140 -5.57 9.10 -15.00
C GLY A 140 -4.44 9.89 -14.40
N PHE A 141 -3.50 9.18 -13.80
CA PHE A 141 -2.40 9.81 -13.11
C PHE A 141 -1.08 9.06 -13.29
N ARG A 142 -0.01 9.82 -13.16
CA ARG A 142 1.37 9.33 -12.98
C ARG A 142 1.88 9.87 -11.67
N PHE A 143 2.73 9.12 -11.00
CA PHE A 143 3.27 9.58 -9.74
C PHE A 143 4.66 9.05 -9.47
N ASP A 144 5.32 9.70 -8.52
CA ASP A 144 6.54 9.21 -7.92
C ASP A 144 6.63 9.60 -6.44
N VAL A 145 7.55 8.96 -5.74
CA VAL A 145 7.71 9.09 -4.29
C VAL A 145 9.18 9.29 -3.99
N SER A 146 9.49 10.29 -3.16
CA SER A 146 10.84 10.59 -2.70
C SER A 146 10.85 10.83 -1.20
N MET A 147 12.02 10.70 -0.58
CA MET A 147 12.21 11.00 0.83
C MET A 147 13.42 11.91 0.99
N LYS A 148 13.25 12.99 1.74
CA LYS A 148 14.34 13.93 1.95
C LYS A 148 14.18 14.77 3.20
N ARG A 149 15.29 14.94 3.94
CA ARG A 149 15.37 15.77 5.16
C ARG A 149 14.28 15.41 6.17
N GLY A 150 14.06 14.12 6.36
CA GLY A 150 13.01 13.65 7.25
C GLY A 150 11.60 13.99 6.75
N LYS A 151 11.36 14.04 5.44
CA LYS A 151 10.02 14.21 4.86
C LYS A 151 9.79 13.21 3.73
N LEU A 152 8.62 12.59 3.72
CA LEU A 152 8.10 11.84 2.58
C LEU A 152 7.38 12.81 1.66
N VAL A 153 7.74 12.80 0.38
CA VAL A 153 7.12 13.64 -0.65
C VAL A 153 6.56 12.76 -1.74
N VAL A 154 5.35 13.07 -2.21
CA VAL A 154 4.68 12.36 -3.30
C VAL A 154 4.27 13.37 -4.34
N ALA A 155 4.73 13.19 -5.58
CA ALA A 155 4.31 13.99 -6.71
C ALA A 155 3.34 13.20 -7.58
N VAL A 156 2.27 13.85 -8.03
CA VAL A 156 1.26 13.27 -8.89
C VAL A 156 0.96 14.22 -10.03
N GLU A 157 1.05 13.73 -11.26
CA GLU A 157 0.54 14.37 -12.46
C GLU A 157 -0.78 13.70 -12.84
N VAL A 158 -1.84 14.48 -12.95
CA VAL A 158 -3.17 14.02 -13.38
C VAL A 158 -3.42 14.50 -14.80
N THR A 159 -3.86 13.59 -15.65
CA THR A 159 -4.42 13.86 -16.97
C THR A 159 -5.94 13.78 -16.86
N TYR A 160 -6.60 14.92 -17.04
CA TYR A 160 -8.05 15.07 -16.91
C TYR A 160 -8.51 16.38 -17.54
N ASP A 161 -9.66 16.41 -18.21
CA ASP A 161 -10.13 17.62 -18.90
C ASP A 161 -11.48 18.19 -18.40
N GLU A 162 -12.19 17.52 -17.47
CA GLU A 162 -13.54 17.94 -17.02
C GLU A 162 -13.75 18.02 -15.50
N TYR A 163 -13.46 19.16 -14.86
CA TYR A 163 -13.60 19.26 -13.39
C TYR A 163 -15.05 19.40 -12.86
N TYR A 164 -15.44 18.51 -11.94
CA TYR A 164 -16.55 18.59 -11.01
C TYR A 164 -16.07 18.91 -9.58
N VAL A 165 -16.07 20.20 -9.23
CA VAL A 165 -15.63 20.72 -7.93
C VAL A 165 -16.67 21.69 -7.34
N PRO A 166 -17.87 21.22 -6.95
CA PRO A 166 -18.95 22.05 -6.39
C PRO A 166 -18.65 22.70 -5.02
N GLY A 167 -17.54 22.34 -4.37
CA GLY A 167 -17.23 22.67 -2.99
C GLY A 167 -17.90 21.71 -1.99
N GLY A 168 -17.57 21.87 -0.70
CA GLY A 168 -18.13 21.03 0.37
C GLY A 168 -17.27 19.80 0.66
N ASN A 169 -17.88 18.60 0.69
CA ASN A 169 -17.18 17.36 1.04
C ASN A 169 -16.14 17.01 -0.06
N PRO A 170 -14.83 16.94 0.26
CA PRO A 170 -13.80 16.63 -0.74
C PRO A 170 -13.95 15.26 -1.41
N LEU A 171 -14.63 14.30 -0.79
CA LEU A 171 -14.87 12.98 -1.38
C LEU A 171 -15.97 12.96 -2.46
N ASN A 172 -16.77 14.02 -2.56
CA ASN A 172 -17.89 14.12 -3.52
C ASN A 172 -17.53 15.03 -4.71
N GLN A 173 -16.25 15.06 -5.08
CA GLN A 173 -15.67 15.97 -6.05
C GLN A 173 -14.46 15.29 -6.69
N ASP A 174 -14.00 15.83 -7.81
CA ASP A 174 -12.72 15.42 -8.35
C ASP A 174 -11.59 15.74 -7.39
N GLY A 175 -10.62 14.83 -7.34
CA GLY A 175 -9.46 15.03 -6.50
C GLY A 175 -8.48 13.89 -6.61
N ILE A 176 -7.28 14.17 -6.13
CA ILE A 176 -6.21 13.20 -5.99
C ILE A 176 -5.88 13.01 -4.52
N GLY A 177 -5.79 11.76 -4.11
CA GLY A 177 -5.49 11.36 -2.75
C GLY A 177 -4.29 10.43 -2.67
N VAL A 178 -3.56 10.53 -1.57
CA VAL A 178 -2.49 9.63 -1.18
C VAL A 178 -2.86 9.04 0.17
N ILE A 179 -2.78 7.72 0.29
CA ILE A 179 -2.96 7.01 1.56
C ILE A 179 -1.65 6.35 1.93
N VAL A 180 -1.16 6.61 3.15
CA VAL A 180 0.05 5.97 3.69
C VAL A 180 -0.29 5.11 4.90
N ASP A 181 0.14 3.84 4.88
CA ASP A 181 0.25 2.99 6.06
C ASP A 181 1.72 2.90 6.49
N ALA A 182 2.01 3.57 7.60
CA ALA A 182 3.34 3.73 8.17
C ALA A 182 3.67 2.67 9.24
N ASN A 183 2.80 1.67 9.47
CA ASN A 183 3.06 0.60 10.43
C ASN A 183 4.19 -0.33 9.95
N PRO A 184 4.93 -1.01 10.87
CA PRO A 184 5.93 -2.01 10.49
C PRO A 184 5.34 -3.07 9.54
N LEU A 185 6.15 -3.58 8.59
CA LEU A 185 5.71 -4.47 7.51
C LEU A 185 4.83 -5.64 7.98
N GLY A 186 5.21 -6.27 9.10
CA GLY A 186 4.48 -7.40 9.66
C GLY A 186 3.03 -7.07 10.04
N ARG A 187 2.72 -5.80 10.32
CA ARG A 187 1.36 -5.28 10.56
C ARG A 187 0.78 -4.65 9.30
N SER A 188 1.49 -3.74 8.64
CA SER A 188 0.95 -3.00 7.48
C SER A 188 0.60 -3.92 6.32
N SER A 189 1.35 -4.99 6.08
CA SER A 189 1.05 -5.96 5.00
C SER A 189 -0.30 -6.66 5.16
N GLN A 190 -0.80 -6.78 6.39
CA GLN A 190 -2.06 -7.42 6.76
C GLN A 190 -3.08 -6.42 7.31
N ASN A 191 -2.82 -5.11 7.16
CA ASN A 191 -3.72 -4.09 7.66
C ASN A 191 -4.83 -3.88 6.66
N ASN A 192 -6.04 -4.27 7.06
CA ASN A 192 -7.20 -4.39 6.17
C ASN A 192 -8.19 -3.22 6.31
N LEU A 193 -7.71 -2.02 6.64
CA LEU A 193 -8.52 -0.82 6.95
C LEU A 193 -9.73 -1.10 7.84
N ASP A 194 -9.58 -0.84 9.13
CA ASP A 194 -10.76 -0.53 9.92
C ASP A 194 -11.21 0.89 9.55
N GLN A 195 -12.32 1.05 8.82
CA GLN A 195 -12.80 2.37 8.38
C GLN A 195 -13.06 3.31 9.56
N GLU A 196 -13.36 2.77 10.74
CA GLU A 196 -13.52 3.56 11.97
C GLU A 196 -12.19 4.12 12.49
N LYS A 197 -11.07 3.53 12.06
CA LYS A 197 -9.69 3.88 12.44
C LYS A 197 -8.87 4.43 11.29
N VAL A 198 -9.49 4.87 10.18
CA VAL A 198 -8.74 5.31 8.99
C VAL A 198 -7.70 6.40 9.30
N PHE A 199 -8.04 7.39 10.14
CA PHE A 199 -7.11 8.45 10.55
C PHE A 199 -6.19 8.04 11.72
N GLU A 200 -6.47 6.89 12.35
CA GLU A 200 -5.61 6.33 13.38
C GLU A 200 -4.55 5.41 12.78
N ASP A 201 -4.90 4.55 11.82
CA ASP A 201 -3.99 3.57 11.25
C ASP A 201 -3.31 4.09 9.98
N TRP A 202 -3.99 4.93 9.19
CA TRP A 202 -3.48 5.48 7.93
C TRP A 202 -3.44 7.01 7.93
N PHE A 203 -2.72 7.56 6.96
CA PHE A 203 -2.63 8.99 6.70
C PHE A 203 -3.21 9.30 5.32
N PRO A 204 -4.54 9.51 5.22
CA PRO A 204 -5.16 9.95 3.99
C PRO A 204 -4.92 11.45 3.79
N LEU A 205 -4.29 11.79 2.67
CA LEU A 205 -4.13 13.15 2.18
C LEU A 205 -4.95 13.26 0.90
N LEU A 206 -5.70 14.35 0.72
CA LEU A 206 -6.54 14.55 -0.45
C LEU A 206 -6.51 16.01 -0.84
N ILE A 207 -6.41 16.30 -2.13
CA ILE A 207 -6.48 17.65 -2.68
C ILE A 207 -7.48 17.64 -3.84
N THR A 208 -8.32 18.67 -3.90
CA THR A 208 -9.25 18.90 -5.01
C THR A 208 -8.73 20.05 -5.89
N PRO A 209 -8.85 19.98 -7.22
CA PRO A 209 -8.33 20.99 -8.15
C PRO A 209 -9.30 22.19 -8.25
N SER A 210 -9.64 22.85 -7.13
CA SER A 210 -10.45 24.07 -7.15
C SER A 210 -9.70 25.26 -7.81
N ASP A 211 -10.39 26.36 -8.10
CA ASP A 211 -9.89 27.43 -8.99
C ASP A 211 -8.63 28.20 -8.50
N ASP A 212 -8.14 27.92 -7.27
CA ASP A 212 -6.96 28.55 -6.69
C ASP A 212 -5.76 27.57 -6.58
N GLN A 213 -4.53 28.09 -6.46
CA GLN A 213 -3.39 27.30 -5.97
C GLN A 213 -3.69 26.86 -4.54
N VAL A 214 -4.26 25.68 -4.38
CA VAL A 214 -4.59 25.13 -3.07
C VAL A 214 -3.31 24.58 -2.45
N ASN A 215 -2.93 25.16 -1.30
CA ASN A 215 -1.83 24.69 -0.46
C ASN A 215 -2.31 23.91 0.79
N GLU A 216 -3.62 23.67 0.89
CA GLU A 216 -4.23 23.02 2.05
C GLU A 216 -4.81 21.67 1.67
N LEU A 217 -4.53 20.65 2.49
CA LEU A 217 -5.11 19.33 2.31
C LEU A 217 -6.55 19.31 2.82
N ALA A 218 -7.38 18.48 2.20
CA ALA A 218 -8.61 18.04 2.84
C ALA A 218 -8.29 17.43 4.22
N TYR A 219 -9.21 17.61 5.16
CA TYR A 219 -9.08 17.09 6.53
C TYR A 219 -7.88 17.61 7.33
N GLN A 220 -7.25 18.72 6.94
CA GLN A 220 -6.11 19.34 7.64
C GLN A 220 -6.34 19.50 9.17
N SER A 221 -7.59 19.77 9.58
CA SER A 221 -7.98 19.88 10.98
C SER A 221 -7.89 18.56 11.77
N ILE A 222 -7.95 17.42 11.08
CA ILE A 222 -7.89 16.06 11.63
C ILE A 222 -6.45 15.54 11.55
N ILE A 223 -5.83 15.60 10.36
CA ILE A 223 -4.47 15.07 10.13
C ILE A 223 -3.35 15.97 10.70
N GLY A 224 -3.70 17.20 11.10
CA GLY A 224 -2.79 18.16 11.70
C GLY A 224 -2.05 19.03 10.69
N LYS A 225 -1.53 20.17 11.14
CA LYS A 225 -0.91 21.21 10.28
C LYS A 225 0.49 20.88 9.75
N TYR A 226 1.03 19.72 10.12
CA TYR A 226 2.41 19.35 9.76
C TYR A 226 2.48 18.73 8.37
N MET A 227 1.39 18.15 7.88
CA MET A 227 1.28 17.68 6.51
C MET A 227 0.89 18.87 5.63
N SER A 228 1.36 18.92 4.39
CA SER A 228 0.97 19.95 3.44
C SER A 228 0.84 19.36 2.06
N GLY A 229 0.26 20.13 1.15
CA GLY A 229 0.31 19.83 -0.26
C GLY A 229 0.21 21.09 -1.08
N ALA A 230 0.42 20.96 -2.38
CA ALA A 230 0.30 22.05 -3.32
C ALA A 230 -0.29 21.50 -4.62
N LEU A 231 -1.06 22.33 -5.33
CA LEU A 231 -1.65 21.97 -6.61
C LEU A 231 -1.49 23.07 -7.64
N LYS A 232 -1.24 22.67 -8.89
CA LYS A 232 -1.13 23.55 -10.04
C LYS A 232 -1.88 22.96 -11.23
N ARG A 233 -2.89 23.67 -11.75
CA ARG A 233 -3.57 23.26 -12.99
C ARG A 233 -2.60 23.36 -14.19
N THR A 234 -2.74 22.42 -15.11
CA THR A 234 -2.02 22.36 -16.39
C THR A 234 -3.00 22.45 -17.55
N SER A 235 -2.51 22.42 -18.78
CA SER A 235 -3.36 22.42 -19.98
C SER A 235 -4.12 21.10 -20.21
N THR A 236 -3.73 20.03 -19.52
CA THR A 236 -4.23 18.66 -19.74
C THR A 236 -4.73 18.01 -18.45
N GLY A 237 -4.86 18.79 -17.37
CA GLY A 237 -5.14 18.28 -16.04
C GLY A 237 -4.53 19.17 -14.98
N TYR A 238 -3.85 18.56 -14.02
CA TYR A 238 -3.20 19.27 -12.92
C TYR A 238 -2.06 18.44 -12.33
N THR A 239 -1.19 19.10 -11.59
CA THR A 239 -0.14 18.47 -10.80
C THR A 239 -0.38 18.74 -9.33
N ALA A 240 -0.09 17.75 -8.50
CA ALA A 240 -0.22 17.83 -7.05
C ALA A 240 1.04 17.29 -6.38
N GLU A 241 1.44 17.91 -5.29
CA GLU A 241 2.49 17.42 -4.41
C GLU A 241 1.99 17.32 -2.99
N PHE A 242 2.45 16.30 -2.28
CA PHE A 242 2.11 16.03 -0.89
C PHE A 242 3.39 15.94 -0.07
N GLU A 243 3.40 16.59 1.10
CA GLU A 243 4.51 16.56 2.04
C GLU A 243 4.05 16.00 3.39
N MET A 244 4.74 14.98 3.87
CA MET A 244 4.56 14.42 5.21
C MET A 244 5.88 14.45 5.96
N PRO A 245 6.00 15.25 7.03
CA PRO A 245 7.15 15.16 7.91
C PRO A 245 7.21 13.76 8.48
N LEU A 246 8.35 13.11 8.28
CA LEU A 246 8.57 11.78 8.78
C LEU A 246 8.34 11.77 10.28
N LYS A 247 8.75 12.76 11.09
CA LYS A 247 8.41 12.81 12.54
C LYS A 247 6.92 12.63 12.88
N ALA A 248 5.99 13.04 11.99
CA ALA A 248 4.56 12.86 12.19
C ALA A 248 4.09 11.41 11.96
N ILE A 249 4.83 10.63 11.15
CA ILE A 249 4.50 9.25 10.76
C ILE A 249 5.57 8.21 11.23
N MET A 250 6.74 8.68 11.68
CA MET A 250 7.99 7.94 11.90
C MET A 250 7.98 7.11 13.15
N ARG A 251 7.28 7.49 14.22
CA ARG A 251 7.27 6.61 15.40
C ARG A 251 6.80 5.20 15.01
N ARG A 252 6.00 5.08 13.96
CA ARG A 252 5.59 3.81 13.37
C ARG A 252 6.58 3.25 12.33
N MET A 253 7.27 4.12 11.56
CA MET A 253 8.24 3.69 10.51
C MET A 253 9.66 3.40 11.02
N THR A 254 10.20 4.15 11.98
CA THR A 254 11.58 4.00 12.51
C THR A 254 11.72 3.00 13.66
N GLU A 255 10.62 2.62 14.30
CA GLU A 255 10.58 1.38 15.10
C GLU A 255 10.38 0.15 14.18
N GLY A 256 10.17 0.38 12.88
CA GLY A 256 9.96 -0.62 11.85
C GLY A 256 11.22 -0.98 11.07
N ASP A 257 11.02 -1.56 9.89
CA ASP A 257 12.02 -2.26 9.10
C ASP A 257 12.44 -1.51 7.82
N GLY A 258 12.21 -0.20 7.77
CA GLY A 258 12.54 0.64 6.61
C GLY A 258 11.52 0.52 5.47
N THR A 259 10.26 0.24 5.79
CA THR A 259 9.17 0.10 4.81
C THR A 259 7.93 0.91 5.18
N PHE A 260 7.09 1.20 4.19
CA PHE A 260 5.72 1.71 4.35
C PHE A 260 4.87 1.30 3.15
N ARG A 261 3.54 1.30 3.29
CA ARG A 261 2.64 1.14 2.14
C ARG A 261 2.10 2.48 1.70
N LEU A 262 1.98 2.67 0.40
CA LEU A 262 1.38 3.84 -0.22
C LEU A 262 0.40 3.42 -1.32
N ASN A 263 -0.73 4.11 -1.41
CA ASN A 263 -1.63 4.04 -2.55
C ASN A 263 -2.00 5.44 -3.02
N VAL A 264 -2.22 5.60 -4.32
CA VAL A 264 -2.69 6.84 -4.94
C VAL A 264 -4.09 6.58 -5.49
N LEU A 265 -5.02 7.47 -5.16
CA LEU A 265 -6.43 7.38 -5.52
C LEU A 265 -6.83 8.64 -6.27
N MET A 266 -7.51 8.50 -7.40
CA MET A 266 -8.14 9.61 -8.12
C MET A 266 -9.64 9.43 -8.08
N ASN A 267 -10.37 10.42 -7.59
CA ASN A 267 -11.80 10.52 -7.79
C ASN A 267 -12.05 11.28 -9.09
N ASP A 268 -12.84 10.67 -9.95
CA ASP A 268 -13.18 11.13 -11.29
C ASP A 268 -14.71 11.11 -11.42
N PHE A 269 -15.31 12.28 -11.25
CA PHE A 269 -16.73 12.53 -11.39
C PHE A 269 -17.03 13.05 -12.78
N ASP A 270 -18.14 12.59 -13.37
CA ASP A 270 -18.65 13.24 -14.55
C ASP A 270 -18.99 14.72 -14.28
N ARG A 271 -19.06 15.52 -15.34
CA ARG A 271 -19.27 16.96 -15.27
C ARG A 271 -20.48 17.42 -14.44
N ASN A 272 -21.50 16.57 -14.29
CA ASN A 272 -22.73 16.81 -13.52
C ASN A 272 -22.69 16.24 -12.10
N GLY A 273 -21.72 15.38 -11.80
CA GLY A 273 -21.57 14.65 -10.54
C GLY A 273 -22.59 13.52 -10.35
N ASP A 274 -23.25 13.07 -11.43
CA ASP A 274 -24.26 12.01 -11.39
C ASP A 274 -23.60 10.62 -11.27
N SER A 275 -22.39 10.47 -11.79
CA SER A 275 -21.58 9.27 -11.69
C SER A 275 -20.12 9.60 -11.38
N HIS A 276 -19.42 8.64 -10.80
CA HIS A 276 -17.98 8.74 -10.58
C HIS A 276 -17.32 7.36 -10.60
N VAL A 277 -16.02 7.37 -10.84
CA VAL A 277 -15.12 6.25 -10.60
C VAL A 277 -14.01 6.70 -9.65
N THR A 278 -13.61 5.83 -8.73
CA THR A 278 -12.38 6.04 -7.97
C THR A 278 -11.33 5.11 -8.52
N LEU A 279 -10.30 5.68 -9.17
CA LEU A 279 -9.18 4.95 -9.73
C LEU A 279 -8.10 4.78 -8.66
N GLY A 280 -7.67 3.54 -8.39
CA GLY A 280 -6.56 3.25 -7.48
C GLY A 280 -5.35 2.67 -8.19
N TRP A 281 -4.13 3.09 -7.81
CA TRP A 281 -2.90 2.49 -8.32
C TRP A 281 -2.76 1.02 -7.91
N LYS A 282 -3.16 0.71 -6.67
CA LYS A 282 -3.29 -0.65 -6.14
C LYS A 282 -4.73 -0.91 -5.69
N PRO A 283 -5.15 -2.18 -5.59
CA PRO A 283 -6.42 -2.54 -4.94
C PRO A 283 -6.56 -1.89 -3.57
N SER A 284 -7.80 -1.66 -3.15
CA SER A 284 -8.07 -1.23 -1.78
C SER A 284 -7.50 -2.23 -0.79
N TRP A 285 -6.86 -1.76 0.27
CA TRP A 285 -6.31 -2.66 1.29
C TRP A 285 -7.39 -3.22 2.21
N ASP A 286 -8.62 -2.71 2.12
CA ASP A 286 -9.75 -3.14 2.94
C ASP A 286 -10.52 -4.35 2.43
N GLN A 287 -10.14 -4.86 1.25
CA GLN A 287 -10.80 -5.99 0.62
C GLN A 287 -10.07 -7.31 0.92
N PRO A 288 -10.80 -8.43 1.10
CA PRO A 288 -10.20 -9.76 1.25
C PRO A 288 -9.34 -10.19 0.05
N THR A 289 -9.57 -9.59 -1.11
CA THR A 289 -8.81 -9.82 -2.35
C THR A 289 -7.56 -8.95 -2.45
N SER A 290 -7.33 -8.03 -1.51
CA SER A 290 -6.14 -7.19 -1.51
C SER A 290 -4.91 -8.03 -1.26
N ALA A 291 -3.94 -7.88 -2.15
CA ALA A 291 -2.64 -8.50 -1.97
C ALA A 291 -1.94 -7.99 -0.71
N LEU A 292 -1.49 -8.94 0.12
CA LEU A 292 -0.66 -8.64 1.29
C LEU A 292 0.58 -7.85 0.87
N GLY A 293 0.78 -6.68 1.50
CA GLY A 293 1.93 -5.82 1.21
C GLY A 293 1.87 -5.11 -0.15
N SER A 294 0.70 -5.02 -0.79
CA SER A 294 0.55 -4.17 -1.99
C SER A 294 0.88 -2.71 -1.69
N GLY A 295 1.59 -2.07 -2.63
CA GLY A 295 1.99 -0.67 -2.50
C GLY A 295 3.16 -0.44 -1.53
N THR A 296 3.90 -1.48 -1.13
CA THR A 296 5.04 -1.31 -0.22
C THR A 296 6.24 -0.65 -0.91
N PHE A 297 6.72 0.43 -0.30
CA PHE A 297 7.97 1.10 -0.60
C PHE A 297 9.01 0.78 0.46
N ALA A 298 10.26 0.67 0.01
CA ALA A 298 11.42 0.53 0.86
C ALA A 298 12.31 1.77 0.74
N PHE A 299 12.96 2.12 1.84
CA PHE A 299 13.87 3.26 1.92
C PHE A 299 15.08 2.93 2.79
N ASP A 300 16.19 3.62 2.55
CA ASP A 300 17.33 3.56 3.47
C ASP A 300 17.00 4.40 4.71
N PRO A 301 17.11 3.87 5.94
CA PRO A 301 16.93 4.66 7.15
C PRO A 301 17.78 5.94 7.20
N GLU A 302 18.92 6.01 6.49
CA GLU A 302 19.71 7.24 6.35
C GLU A 302 18.95 8.37 5.63
N ASP A 303 18.09 8.05 4.65
CA ASP A 303 17.25 9.03 3.93
C ASP A 303 16.20 9.69 4.84
N ALA A 304 15.86 9.01 5.94
CA ALA A 304 14.92 9.50 6.94
C ALA A 304 15.53 10.46 7.96
N ILE A 305 16.85 10.65 7.97
CA ILE A 305 17.53 11.55 8.88
C ILE A 305 17.28 13.00 8.44
N GLU A 306 16.77 13.83 9.35
CA GLU A 306 16.78 15.28 9.14
C GLU A 306 18.24 15.74 9.05
N GLU A 307 18.68 16.24 7.89
CA GLU A 307 19.96 16.96 7.80
C GLU A 307 19.91 18.11 8.81
N ILE A 308 20.72 18.02 9.88
CA ILE A 308 20.97 19.17 10.75
C ILE A 308 21.74 20.17 9.90
N THR A 309 21.04 21.10 9.27
CA THR A 309 21.68 22.30 8.76
C THR A 309 22.12 23.11 9.97
N THR A 310 23.38 22.95 10.37
CA THR A 310 24.10 24.03 11.06
C THR A 310 24.18 25.20 10.09
N GLU A 311 23.15 26.03 10.07
CA GLU A 311 23.27 27.38 9.55
C GLU A 311 24.16 28.16 10.53
N GLU A 312 25.40 28.44 10.10
CA GLU A 312 26.24 29.53 10.64
C GLU A 312 25.85 30.87 10.00
#